data_AF-A0A2E7JJJ1-F1
#
_entry.id   AF-A0A2E7JJJ1-F1
#
_cell.length_a   1.000
_cell.length_b   1.000
_cell.length_c   1.000
_cell.angle_alpha   90.00
_cell.angle_beta   90.00
_cell.angle_gamma   90.00
#
_symmetry.space_group_name_H-M   'P 1'
#
loop_
_entity.id
_entity.type
_entity.pdbx_description
1 polymer ?
#
loop_
_entity_poly.entity_id
_entity_poly.type
_entity_poly.pdbx_seq_one_letter_code
_entity_poly.pdbx_strand_id
1 'polypeptide(L)'
;MRLRSIGSAHVSGLCIGGNPFSGFSHQSPERNQEMLDYHTPERIHEVLRSAEKHGINTFFGRTDDHIFKVLGDYWQEGGQIQWFAQVCIERGDPDAWRQWLAGAVELGCTGAYIHGGVVDNWNATERWDLFVEALGRMRDAGVVCGFAAHQPQAQTWIRDHLDPDFQMCSYYNPTDRSKSAHHQHAGEKWEDEDRRAMLDVIATIPRPVVHYKIFAGGNKPILP
;
A
#
# COMPACT_ATOMS: atom_id res chain seq x y z
N MET A 1 14.36 -3.02 16.76
CA MET A 1 13.65 -3.74 15.69
C MET A 1 14.64 -4.16 14.61
N ARG A 2 14.46 -5.29 13.90
CA ARG A 2 15.34 -5.67 12.78
C ARG A 2 15.05 -4.77 11.58
N LEU A 3 16.09 -4.20 10.97
CA LEU A 3 15.97 -3.40 9.73
C LEU A 3 16.29 -4.25 8.50
N ARG A 4 15.66 -3.89 7.38
CA ARG A 4 15.84 -4.47 6.04
C ARG A 4 15.98 -3.36 5.02
N SER A 5 16.87 -3.53 4.06
CA SER A 5 16.99 -2.59 2.94
C SER A 5 15.91 -2.89 1.90
N ILE A 6 15.24 -1.86 1.43
CA ILE A 6 14.36 -1.88 0.27
C ILE A 6 14.78 -0.70 -0.62
N GLY A 7 15.38 -0.99 -1.77
CA GLY A 7 16.09 0.03 -2.54
C GLY A 7 17.12 0.77 -1.67
N SER A 8 17.05 2.10 -1.65
CA SER A 8 17.87 2.96 -0.81
C SER A 8 17.37 3.10 0.64
N ALA A 9 16.15 2.67 0.96
CA ALA A 9 15.54 2.84 2.28
C ALA A 9 15.91 1.72 3.26
N HIS A 10 15.92 2.04 4.55
CA HIS A 10 16.06 1.07 5.63
C HIS A 10 14.74 0.98 6.39
N VAL A 11 14.05 -0.15 6.25
CA VAL A 11 12.69 -0.37 6.71
C VAL A 11 12.66 -1.35 7.87
N SER A 12 11.87 -1.03 8.89
CA SER A 12 11.65 -1.90 10.04
C SER A 12 10.85 -3.15 9.68
N GLY A 13 11.16 -4.29 10.30
CA GLY A 13 10.48 -5.57 10.03
C GLY A 13 8.97 -5.59 10.32
N LEU A 14 8.44 -4.56 10.98
CA LEU A 14 7.02 -4.24 11.11
C LEU A 14 6.84 -2.77 10.70
N CYS A 15 5.77 -2.46 9.96
CA CYS A 15 5.45 -1.12 9.47
C CYS A 15 4.01 -0.73 9.87
N ILE A 16 3.70 0.57 9.90
CA ILE A 16 2.32 1.06 10.08
C ILE A 16 1.62 1.11 8.71
N GLY A 17 0.39 0.59 8.63
CA GLY A 17 -0.48 0.75 7.45
C GLY A 17 -1.55 1.81 7.68
N GLY A 18 -1.93 2.54 6.63
CA GLY A 18 -2.80 3.71 6.72
C GLY A 18 -4.28 3.53 6.38
N ASN A 19 -4.74 2.33 6.01
CA ASN A 19 -6.14 2.12 5.62
C ASN A 19 -7.15 2.65 6.66
N PRO A 20 -6.99 2.37 7.98
CA PRO A 20 -7.88 2.92 9.01
C PRO A 20 -7.86 4.45 9.10
N PHE A 21 -6.71 5.10 8.86
CA PHE A 21 -6.63 6.56 8.90
C PHE A 21 -7.54 7.23 7.86
N SER A 22 -7.85 6.52 6.78
CA SER A 22 -8.73 7.00 5.71
C SER A 22 -10.09 6.27 5.70
N GLY A 23 -10.48 5.64 6.80
CA GLY A 23 -11.81 5.04 6.96
C GLY A 23 -11.99 3.65 6.33
N PHE A 24 -10.94 2.96 5.88
CA PHE A 24 -11.06 1.64 5.27
C PHE A 24 -10.94 0.53 6.32
N SER A 25 -12.08 0.11 6.91
CA SER A 25 -12.10 -0.95 7.93
C SER A 25 -12.01 -2.36 7.37
N HIS A 26 -12.49 -2.60 6.15
CA HIS A 26 -12.71 -3.94 5.57
C HIS A 26 -13.75 -4.79 6.33
N GLN A 27 -14.65 -4.16 7.08
CA GLN A 27 -15.64 -4.84 7.92
C GLN A 27 -17.07 -4.38 7.61
N SER A 28 -17.38 -3.11 7.89
CA SER A 28 -18.71 -2.56 7.61
C SER A 28 -18.66 -1.04 7.38
N PRO A 29 -19.70 -0.43 6.78
CA PRO A 29 -19.81 1.03 6.67
C PRO A 29 -19.79 1.75 8.02
N GLU A 30 -20.44 1.18 9.04
CA GLU A 30 -20.44 1.73 10.40
C GLU A 30 -19.02 1.73 10.97
N ARG A 31 -18.30 0.62 10.79
CA ARG A 31 -16.91 0.51 11.22
C ARG A 31 -15.98 1.45 10.44
N ASN A 32 -16.25 1.71 9.16
CA ASN A 32 -15.53 2.73 8.39
C ASN A 32 -15.69 4.11 9.03
N GLN A 33 -16.92 4.46 9.44
CA GLN A 33 -17.19 5.72 10.12
C GLN A 33 -16.47 5.77 11.48
N GLU A 34 -16.50 4.69 12.26
CA GLU A 34 -15.76 4.60 13.52
C GLU A 34 -14.25 4.82 13.33
N MET A 35 -13.65 4.34 12.22
CA MET A 35 -12.25 4.58 11.92
C MET A 35 -11.97 6.07 11.65
N LEU A 36 -12.84 6.76 10.90
CA LEU A 36 -12.72 8.19 10.63
C LEU A 36 -12.90 9.03 11.91
N ASP A 37 -13.92 8.70 12.72
CA ASP A 37 -14.21 9.40 13.97
C ASP A 37 -13.07 9.20 14.99
N TYR A 38 -12.43 8.03 14.98
CA TYR A 38 -11.34 7.72 15.89
C TYR A 38 -10.01 8.33 15.44
N HIS A 39 -9.66 8.24 14.14
CA HIS A 39 -8.37 8.67 13.60
C HIS A 39 -8.40 10.13 13.14
N THR A 40 -8.57 11.06 14.07
CA THR A 40 -8.34 12.49 13.81
C THR A 40 -6.87 12.76 13.47
N PRO A 41 -6.53 13.86 12.79
CA PRO A 41 -5.13 14.20 12.48
C PRO A 41 -4.20 14.15 13.71
N GLU A 42 -4.63 14.67 14.85
CA GLU A 42 -3.87 14.67 16.10
C GLU A 42 -3.59 13.25 16.57
N ARG A 43 -4.60 12.37 16.51
CA ARG A 43 -4.43 10.96 16.84
C ARG A 43 -3.57 10.20 15.85
N ILE A 44 -3.64 10.54 14.56
CA ILE A 44 -2.73 9.97 13.57
C ILE A 44 -1.29 10.36 13.94
N HIS A 45 -1.01 11.61 14.29
CA HIS A 45 0.31 12.04 14.77
C HIS A 45 0.74 11.27 16.01
N GLU A 46 -0.13 11.11 17.02
CA GLU A 46 0.14 10.31 18.22
C GLU A 46 0.52 8.86 17.88
N VAL A 47 -0.21 8.23 16.95
CA VAL A 47 0.08 6.87 16.49
C VAL A 47 1.43 6.80 15.77
N LEU A 48 1.75 7.75 14.90
CA LEU A 48 3.04 7.79 14.19
C LEU A 48 4.22 8.02 15.16
N ARG A 49 4.10 8.93 16.13
CA ARG A 49 5.13 9.13 17.17
C ARG A 49 5.30 7.88 18.04
N SER A 50 4.19 7.20 18.36
CA SER A 50 4.24 5.94 19.10
C SER A 50 4.96 4.86 18.29
N ALA A 51 4.69 4.77 16.98
CA ALA A 51 5.36 3.84 16.09
C ALA A 51 6.88 4.07 16.09
N GLU A 52 7.32 5.32 15.91
CA GLU A 52 8.73 5.71 15.96
C GLU A 52 9.39 5.35 17.29
N LYS A 53 8.72 5.66 18.42
CA LYS A 53 9.22 5.35 19.76
C LYS A 53 9.48 3.85 19.97
N HIS A 54 8.69 2.99 19.32
CA HIS A 54 8.84 1.53 19.38
C HIS A 54 9.73 0.97 18.26
N GLY A 55 10.38 1.84 17.48
CA GLY A 55 11.32 1.47 16.43
C GLY A 55 10.68 1.03 15.12
N ILE A 56 9.39 1.31 14.92
CA ILE A 56 8.76 1.26 13.59
C ILE A 56 9.07 2.57 12.89
N ASN A 57 9.66 2.52 11.71
CA ASN A 57 10.17 3.71 11.02
C ASN A 57 9.54 3.96 9.65
N THR A 58 8.51 3.19 9.28
CA THR A 58 7.87 3.30 7.96
C THR A 58 6.36 3.21 8.05
N PHE A 59 5.71 4.11 7.33
CA PHE A 59 4.28 4.22 7.13
C PHE A 59 3.92 3.95 5.65
N PHE A 60 3.05 2.97 5.42
CA PHE A 60 2.45 2.70 4.12
C PHE A 60 1.07 3.38 4.06
N GLY A 61 1.01 4.56 3.44
CA GLY A 61 -0.16 5.42 3.42
C GLY A 61 -0.54 5.85 2.01
N ARG A 62 -1.83 6.06 1.76
CA ARG A 62 -2.37 6.47 0.46
C ARG A 62 -2.04 7.89 0.08
N THR A 63 -2.01 8.12 -1.23
CA THR A 63 -1.98 9.45 -1.82
C THR A 63 -3.40 10.01 -1.88
N ASP A 64 -3.66 11.02 -1.05
CA ASP A 64 -4.81 11.89 -1.11
C ASP A 64 -4.52 13.17 -0.30
N ASP A 65 -5.38 14.16 -0.44
CA ASP A 65 -5.21 15.46 0.22
C ASP A 65 -5.18 15.34 1.76
N HIS A 66 -5.91 14.38 2.32
CA HIS A 66 -5.97 14.18 3.77
C HIS A 66 -4.63 13.69 4.32
N ILE A 67 -4.09 12.61 3.76
CA ILE A 67 -2.80 12.04 4.19
C ILE A 67 -1.65 12.99 3.87
N PHE A 68 -1.73 13.74 2.77
CA PHE A 68 -0.72 14.76 2.45
C PHE A 68 -0.68 15.83 3.52
N LYS A 69 -1.83 16.35 3.93
CA LYS A 69 -1.92 17.33 5.00
C LYS A 69 -1.38 16.77 6.32
N VAL A 70 -1.82 15.57 6.71
CA VAL A 70 -1.39 14.91 7.95
C VAL A 70 0.14 14.74 7.98
N LEU A 71 0.76 14.23 6.91
CA LEU A 71 2.20 14.04 6.87
C LEU A 71 2.98 15.36 6.84
N GLY A 72 2.48 16.35 6.10
CA GLY A 72 3.07 17.69 6.07
C GLY A 72 3.12 18.34 7.45
N ASP A 73 1.99 18.33 8.17
CA ASP A 73 1.90 18.86 9.53
C ASP A 73 2.79 18.02 10.48
N TYR A 74 2.75 16.68 10.39
CA TYR A 74 3.54 15.78 11.20
C TYR A 74 5.06 16.02 11.12
N TRP A 75 5.58 16.21 9.91
CA TRP A 75 7.00 16.49 9.71
C TRP A 75 7.40 17.91 10.12
N GLN A 76 6.50 18.90 9.98
CA GLN A 76 6.73 20.25 10.53
C GLN A 76 6.86 20.24 12.07
N GLU A 77 6.14 19.33 12.73
CA GLU A 77 6.25 19.11 14.18
C GLU A 77 7.42 18.19 14.59
N GLY A 78 8.35 17.90 13.67
CA GLY A 78 9.56 17.12 13.93
C GLY A 78 9.40 15.60 13.89
N GLY A 79 8.30 15.08 13.34
CA GLY A 79 8.16 13.67 13.03
C GLY A 79 9.22 13.19 12.02
N GLN A 80 9.57 11.90 12.03
CA GLN A 80 10.65 11.32 11.21
C GLN A 80 10.25 10.06 10.43
N ILE A 81 8.98 9.64 10.50
CA ILE A 81 8.49 8.44 9.84
C ILE A 81 8.76 8.52 8.33
N GLN A 82 9.33 7.46 7.76
CA GLN A 82 9.41 7.33 6.31
C GLN A 82 8.02 7.04 5.76
N TRP A 83 7.67 7.66 4.64
CA TRP A 83 6.39 7.41 3.98
C TRP A 83 6.60 6.68 2.66
N PHE A 84 5.94 5.52 2.54
CA PHE A 84 5.79 4.76 1.32
C PHE A 84 4.40 5.04 0.75
N ALA A 85 4.36 5.86 -0.29
CA ALA A 85 3.15 6.39 -0.91
C ALA A 85 2.42 5.32 -1.73
N GLN A 86 1.21 4.96 -1.31
CA GLN A 86 0.28 4.16 -2.10
C GLN A 86 -0.40 5.05 -3.12
N VAL A 87 0.13 5.04 -4.34
CA VAL A 87 -0.35 5.82 -5.46
C VAL A 87 -1.70 5.26 -5.93
N CYS A 88 -2.74 6.07 -5.73
CA CYS A 88 -4.13 5.74 -6.05
C CYS A 88 -4.55 6.33 -7.42
N ILE A 89 -5.80 6.04 -7.82
CA ILE A 89 -6.50 6.72 -8.91
C ILE A 89 -7.77 7.38 -8.37
N GLU A 90 -8.36 8.29 -9.14
CA GLU A 90 -9.63 8.94 -8.82
C GLU A 90 -10.80 8.34 -9.61
N ARG A 91 -12.02 8.47 -9.07
CA ARG A 91 -13.21 7.99 -9.78
C ARG A 91 -13.42 8.81 -11.05
N GLY A 92 -13.44 8.13 -12.19
CA GLY A 92 -13.60 8.78 -13.50
C GLY A 92 -12.30 9.39 -14.05
N ASP A 93 -11.19 9.28 -13.33
CA ASP A 93 -9.86 9.68 -13.81
C ASP A 93 -8.84 8.56 -13.51
N PRO A 94 -8.71 7.59 -14.42
CA PRO A 94 -7.73 6.51 -14.30
C PRO A 94 -6.29 7.01 -14.46
N ASP A 95 -6.06 8.25 -14.90
CA ASP A 95 -4.73 8.82 -15.15
C ASP A 95 -4.22 9.68 -13.97
N ALA A 96 -5.08 9.97 -12.99
CA ALA A 96 -4.78 10.72 -11.77
C ALA A 96 -3.56 10.18 -10.99
N TRP A 97 -3.22 8.90 -11.13
CA TRP A 97 -2.06 8.31 -10.46
C TRP A 97 -0.75 9.05 -10.75
N ARG A 98 -0.61 9.69 -11.93
CA ARG A 98 0.59 10.46 -12.28
C ARG A 98 0.70 11.73 -11.45
N GLN A 99 -0.41 12.42 -11.24
CA GLN A 99 -0.48 13.60 -10.38
C GLN A 99 -0.22 13.21 -8.93
N TRP A 100 -0.84 12.12 -8.47
CA TRP A 100 -0.63 11.62 -7.12
C TRP A 100 0.81 11.19 -6.84
N LEU A 101 1.47 10.55 -7.81
CA LEU A 101 2.89 10.22 -7.71
C LEU A 101 3.74 11.48 -7.65
N ALA A 102 3.51 12.46 -8.54
CA ALA A 102 4.26 13.71 -8.54
C ALA A 102 4.12 14.48 -7.21
N GLY A 103 2.89 14.59 -6.69
CA GLY A 103 2.64 15.24 -5.40
C GLY A 103 3.26 14.48 -4.22
N ALA A 104 3.28 13.14 -4.26
CA ALA A 104 3.94 12.35 -3.23
C ALA A 104 5.46 12.59 -3.20
N VAL A 105 6.08 12.69 -4.37
CA VAL A 105 7.52 13.01 -4.51
C VAL A 105 7.80 14.42 -4.01
N GLU A 106 6.99 15.41 -4.41
CA GLU A 106 7.12 16.80 -3.97
C GLU A 106 7.01 16.94 -2.45
N LEU A 107 6.07 16.22 -1.84
CA LEU A 107 5.88 16.21 -0.39
C LEU A 107 7.06 15.52 0.35
N GLY A 108 7.79 14.62 -0.32
CA GLY A 108 8.99 13.97 0.21
C GLY A 108 8.81 12.50 0.59
N CYS A 109 8.01 11.73 -0.17
CA CYS A 109 7.92 10.29 0.05
C CYS A 109 9.29 9.61 -0.10
N THR A 110 9.55 8.61 0.74
CA THR A 110 10.77 7.80 0.68
C THR A 110 10.65 6.71 -0.39
N GLY A 111 9.44 6.19 -0.56
CA GLY A 111 9.10 5.21 -1.58
C GLY A 111 7.70 5.45 -2.12
N ALA A 112 7.42 4.90 -3.27
CA ALA A 112 6.10 4.91 -3.89
C ALA A 112 5.77 3.52 -4.43
N TYR A 113 4.48 3.20 -4.46
CA TYR A 113 3.98 2.00 -5.11
C TYR A 113 2.60 2.20 -5.69
N ILE A 114 2.32 1.56 -6.82
CA ILE A 114 0.98 1.57 -7.40
C ILE A 114 0.05 0.70 -6.55
N HIS A 115 -1.12 1.24 -6.21
CA HIS A 115 -2.13 0.59 -5.38
C HIS A 115 -2.57 -0.77 -5.94
N GLY A 116 -2.82 -1.73 -5.04
CA GLY A 116 -3.15 -3.11 -5.41
C GLY A 116 -4.35 -3.25 -6.35
N GLY A 117 -5.42 -2.48 -6.12
CA GLY A 117 -6.58 -2.51 -7.01
C GLY A 117 -6.28 -2.02 -8.42
N VAL A 118 -5.36 -1.06 -8.55
CA VAL A 118 -4.93 -0.51 -9.84
C VAL A 118 -4.06 -1.53 -10.58
N VAL A 119 -3.08 -2.12 -9.89
CA VAL A 119 -2.21 -3.17 -10.45
C VAL A 119 -3.00 -4.39 -10.90
N ASP A 120 -3.93 -4.90 -10.08
CA ASP A 120 -4.75 -6.05 -10.45
C ASP A 120 -5.59 -5.74 -11.70
N ASN A 121 -6.13 -4.52 -11.79
CA ASN A 121 -6.89 -4.08 -12.96
C ASN A 121 -6.02 -3.96 -14.21
N TRP A 122 -4.85 -3.33 -14.11
CA TRP A 122 -3.92 -3.21 -15.24
C TRP A 122 -3.46 -4.59 -15.72
N ASN A 123 -3.22 -5.53 -14.81
CA ASN A 123 -2.85 -6.89 -15.17
C ASN A 123 -4.00 -7.62 -15.88
N ALA A 124 -5.21 -7.54 -15.35
CA ALA A 124 -6.38 -8.18 -15.95
C ALA A 124 -6.79 -7.59 -17.32
N THR A 125 -6.40 -6.35 -17.59
CA THR A 125 -6.70 -5.62 -18.84
C THR A 125 -5.49 -5.43 -19.74
N GLU A 126 -4.39 -6.12 -19.43
CA GLU A 126 -3.16 -6.15 -20.23
C GLU A 126 -2.53 -4.77 -20.49
N ARG A 127 -2.67 -3.83 -19.55
CA ARG A 127 -2.11 -2.48 -19.60
C ARG A 127 -0.63 -2.45 -19.18
N TRP A 128 0.20 -3.21 -19.89
CA TRP A 128 1.63 -3.39 -19.59
C TRP A 128 2.44 -2.09 -19.69
N ASP A 129 2.01 -1.20 -20.58
CA ASP A 129 2.56 0.15 -20.77
C ASP A 129 2.58 0.94 -19.45
N LEU A 130 1.51 0.84 -18.67
CA LEU A 130 1.36 1.60 -17.43
C LEU A 130 2.31 1.12 -16.33
N PHE A 131 2.62 -0.18 -16.29
CA PHE A 131 3.62 -0.71 -15.36
C PHE A 131 5.02 -0.17 -15.65
N VAL A 132 5.42 -0.17 -16.91
CA VAL A 132 6.73 0.34 -17.35
C VAL A 132 6.81 1.84 -17.09
N GLU A 133 5.76 2.58 -17.42
CA GLU A 133 5.68 4.02 -17.16
C GLU A 133 5.79 4.33 -15.66
N ALA A 134 5.00 3.65 -14.82
CA ALA A 134 5.02 3.87 -13.38
C ALA A 134 6.40 3.59 -12.78
N LEU A 135 7.03 2.48 -13.16
CA LEU A 135 8.39 2.13 -12.70
C LEU A 135 9.42 3.18 -13.15
N GLY A 136 9.36 3.62 -14.41
CA GLY A 136 10.24 4.67 -14.94
C GLY A 136 10.10 5.97 -14.15
N ARG A 137 8.86 6.45 -13.94
CA ARG A 137 8.61 7.69 -13.19
C ARG A 137 9.10 7.63 -11.75
N MET A 138 8.90 6.52 -11.05
CA MET A 138 9.39 6.37 -9.66
C MET A 138 10.92 6.34 -9.62
N ARG A 139 11.58 5.69 -10.59
CA ARG A 139 13.05 5.66 -10.71
C ARG A 139 13.63 7.03 -11.03
N ASP A 140 13.03 7.74 -11.99
CA ASP A 140 13.46 9.09 -12.38
C ASP A 140 13.33 10.09 -11.22
N ALA A 141 12.33 9.89 -10.36
CA ALA A 141 12.15 10.65 -9.11
C ALA A 141 13.13 10.25 -8.00
N GLY A 142 13.88 9.15 -8.15
CA GLY A 142 14.86 8.69 -7.16
C GLY A 142 14.25 8.09 -5.88
N VAL A 143 12.97 7.70 -5.91
CA VAL A 143 12.29 7.07 -4.76
C VAL A 143 12.30 5.55 -4.87
N VAL A 144 12.15 4.87 -3.74
CA VAL A 144 12.00 3.41 -3.72
C VAL A 144 10.74 2.99 -4.48
N CYS A 145 10.88 2.08 -5.44
CA CYS A 145 9.84 1.72 -6.41
C CYS A 145 9.16 0.39 -6.06
N GLY A 146 7.84 0.36 -6.01
CA GLY A 146 7.11 -0.89 -5.76
C GLY A 146 5.77 -1.02 -6.46
N PHE A 147 5.18 -2.21 -6.33
CA PHE A 147 3.83 -2.51 -6.80
C PHE A 147 3.11 -3.33 -5.73
N ALA A 148 1.90 -2.94 -5.37
CA ALA A 148 1.01 -3.78 -4.58
C ALA A 148 0.11 -4.60 -5.50
N ALA A 149 -0.31 -5.79 -5.11
CA ALA A 149 -1.33 -6.55 -5.82
C ALA A 149 -2.01 -7.56 -4.90
N HIS A 150 -3.28 -7.86 -5.18
CA HIS A 150 -4.01 -8.92 -4.49
C HIS A 150 -3.94 -10.26 -5.24
N GLN A 151 -3.78 -10.22 -6.56
CA GLN A 151 -3.76 -11.40 -7.40
C GLN A 151 -2.36 -12.03 -7.50
N PRO A 152 -2.21 -13.35 -7.24
CA PRO A 152 -0.94 -14.06 -7.46
C PRO A 152 -0.41 -13.91 -8.90
N GLN A 153 -1.30 -13.86 -9.90
CA GLN A 153 -0.92 -13.66 -11.30
C GLN A 153 -0.25 -12.31 -11.55
N ALA A 154 -0.77 -11.22 -10.98
CA ALA A 154 -0.18 -9.90 -11.12
C ALA A 154 1.22 -9.85 -10.48
N GLN A 155 1.39 -10.44 -9.28
CA GLN A 155 2.69 -10.53 -8.62
C GLN A 155 3.69 -11.37 -9.42
N THR A 156 3.24 -12.48 -10.01
CA THR A 156 4.05 -13.34 -10.88
C THR A 156 4.51 -12.57 -12.12
N TRP A 157 3.61 -11.82 -12.75
CA TRP A 157 3.97 -11.01 -13.92
C TRP A 157 5.00 -9.94 -13.57
N ILE A 158 4.82 -9.21 -12.45
CA ILE A 158 5.79 -8.22 -11.95
C ILE A 158 7.13 -8.88 -11.62
N ARG A 159 7.13 -10.08 -11.03
CA ARG A 159 8.35 -10.86 -10.73
C ARG A 159 9.15 -11.12 -12.00
N ASP A 160 8.49 -11.54 -13.06
CA ASP A 160 9.12 -12.06 -14.27
C ASP A 160 9.49 -10.97 -15.30
N HIS A 161 8.79 -9.83 -15.30
CA HIS A 161 8.90 -8.82 -16.37
C HIS A 161 9.42 -7.46 -15.92
N LEU A 162 9.41 -7.18 -14.61
CA LEU A 162 9.84 -5.91 -14.06
C LEU A 162 10.93 -6.10 -13.00
N ASP A 163 11.59 -5.00 -12.67
CA ASP A 163 12.64 -4.94 -11.65
C ASP A 163 12.38 -3.84 -10.60
N PRO A 164 11.24 -3.87 -9.87
CA PRO A 164 11.00 -2.95 -8.76
C PRO A 164 11.89 -3.28 -7.54
N ASP A 165 12.04 -2.31 -6.63
CA ASP A 165 12.76 -2.51 -5.37
C ASP A 165 12.00 -3.45 -4.41
N PHE A 166 10.67 -3.50 -4.51
CA PHE A 166 9.83 -4.42 -3.74
C PHE A 166 8.51 -4.78 -4.42
N GLN A 167 7.90 -5.86 -3.94
CA GLN A 167 6.51 -6.21 -4.20
C GLN A 167 5.73 -6.20 -2.89
N MET A 168 4.52 -5.64 -2.89
CA MET A 168 3.64 -5.64 -1.73
C MET A 168 2.48 -6.62 -1.96
N CYS A 169 2.48 -7.73 -1.24
CA CYS A 169 1.64 -8.89 -1.50
C CYS A 169 0.49 -8.99 -0.49
N SER A 170 -0.75 -8.96 -0.98
CA SER A 170 -1.93 -9.18 -0.14
C SER A 170 -2.08 -10.67 0.10
N TYR A 171 -2.30 -11.07 1.34
CA TYR A 171 -2.58 -12.47 1.63
C TYR A 171 -3.95 -12.93 1.14
N TYR A 172 -4.84 -12.00 0.79
CA TYR A 172 -6.18 -12.35 0.34
C TYR A 172 -6.56 -11.49 -0.85
N ASN A 173 -7.54 -11.94 -1.62
CA ASN A 173 -8.16 -11.15 -2.67
C ASN A 173 -9.61 -10.82 -2.30
N PRO A 174 -9.84 -9.69 -1.60
CA PRO A 174 -11.18 -9.39 -1.09
C PRO A 174 -12.23 -9.25 -2.18
N THR A 175 -11.88 -8.67 -3.31
CA THR A 175 -12.84 -8.41 -4.39
C THR A 175 -12.12 -8.44 -5.73
N ASP A 176 -12.80 -8.94 -6.76
CA ASP A 176 -12.31 -8.88 -8.13
C ASP A 176 -12.15 -7.43 -8.63
N ARG A 177 -10.97 -7.13 -9.18
CA ARG A 177 -10.57 -5.81 -9.72
C ARG A 177 -10.52 -5.77 -11.25
N SER A 178 -10.85 -6.87 -11.93
CA SER A 178 -10.79 -6.98 -13.40
C SER A 178 -11.66 -5.93 -14.11
N LYS A 179 -12.80 -5.58 -13.53
CA LYS A 179 -13.74 -4.59 -14.08
C LYS A 179 -13.56 -3.17 -13.54
N SER A 180 -12.99 -3.02 -12.35
CA SER A 180 -12.80 -1.73 -11.69
C SER A 180 -11.68 -1.81 -10.66
N ALA A 181 -10.74 -0.87 -10.73
CA ALA A 181 -9.64 -0.75 -9.78
C ALA A 181 -10.07 -0.22 -8.40
N HIS A 182 -11.24 0.41 -8.30
CA HIS A 182 -11.70 0.99 -7.04
C HIS A 182 -12.16 -0.08 -6.05
N HIS A 183 -11.93 0.19 -4.76
CA HIS A 183 -12.43 -0.62 -3.67
C HIS A 183 -13.97 -0.77 -3.73
N GLN A 184 -14.43 -1.99 -3.45
CA GLN A 184 -15.85 -2.34 -3.37
C GLN A 184 -16.12 -2.79 -1.94
N HIS A 185 -17.03 -2.11 -1.24
CA HIS A 185 -17.29 -2.35 0.18
C HIS A 185 -18.12 -3.61 0.44
N ALA A 186 -18.86 -4.08 -0.56
CA ALA A 186 -19.73 -5.25 -0.44
C ALA A 186 -19.08 -6.48 -1.06
N GLY A 187 -19.29 -7.64 -0.43
CA GLY A 187 -18.87 -8.93 -0.98
C GLY A 187 -17.39 -9.23 -0.84
N GLU A 188 -16.70 -8.61 0.13
CA GLU A 188 -15.31 -8.98 0.44
C GLU A 188 -15.21 -10.44 0.87
N LYS A 189 -14.24 -11.16 0.31
CA LYS A 189 -13.95 -12.57 0.62
C LYS A 189 -12.56 -12.72 1.20
N TRP A 190 -12.39 -13.70 2.08
CA TRP A 190 -11.14 -13.92 2.81
C TRP A 190 -10.79 -15.40 2.78
N GLU A 191 -10.64 -15.95 1.58
CA GLU A 191 -10.49 -17.41 1.40
C GLU A 191 -9.06 -17.87 1.72
N ASP A 192 -8.92 -19.07 2.30
CA ASP A 192 -7.59 -19.62 2.63
C ASP A 192 -6.83 -20.08 1.38
N GLU A 193 -7.56 -20.35 0.29
CA GLU A 193 -7.01 -20.63 -1.04
C GLU A 193 -6.20 -19.44 -1.57
N ASP A 194 -6.72 -18.21 -1.44
CA ASP A 194 -6.00 -17.00 -1.84
C ASP A 194 -4.71 -16.85 -1.04
N ARG A 195 -4.78 -17.10 0.28
CA ARG A 195 -3.64 -17.05 1.18
C ARG A 195 -2.56 -18.03 0.78
N ARG A 196 -2.93 -19.29 0.54
CA ARG A 196 -1.99 -20.31 0.11
C ARG A 196 -1.37 -19.96 -1.23
N ALA A 197 -2.17 -19.58 -2.22
CA ALA A 197 -1.69 -19.22 -3.55
C ALA A 197 -0.74 -18.02 -3.52
N MET A 198 -1.03 -16.99 -2.71
CA MET A 198 -0.12 -15.86 -2.56
C MET A 198 1.19 -16.26 -1.85
N LEU A 199 1.12 -17.09 -0.80
CA LEU A 199 2.32 -17.56 -0.11
C LEU A 199 3.25 -18.36 -1.03
N ASP A 200 2.67 -19.20 -1.90
CA ASP A 200 3.42 -19.93 -2.92
C ASP A 200 4.14 -18.98 -3.88
N VAL A 201 3.49 -17.89 -4.30
CA VAL A 201 4.13 -16.86 -5.15
C VAL A 201 5.20 -16.09 -4.37
N ILE A 202 4.92 -15.64 -3.15
CA ILE A 202 5.89 -14.90 -2.31
C ILE A 202 7.20 -15.68 -2.17
N ALA A 203 7.14 -17.00 -1.97
CA ALA A 203 8.32 -17.85 -1.83
C ALA A 203 9.25 -17.85 -3.06
N THR A 204 8.77 -17.39 -4.21
CA THR A 204 9.52 -17.33 -5.47
C THR A 204 10.06 -15.94 -5.80
N ILE A 205 9.63 -14.89 -5.09
CA ILE A 205 10.01 -13.51 -5.39
C ILE A 205 11.45 -13.26 -4.92
N PRO A 206 12.40 -12.88 -5.80
CA PRO A 206 13.82 -12.75 -5.45
C PRO A 206 14.19 -11.41 -4.80
N ARG A 207 13.20 -10.58 -4.48
CA ARG A 207 13.32 -9.21 -3.97
C ARG A 207 12.55 -9.06 -2.66
N PRO A 208 12.78 -7.98 -1.87
CA PRO A 208 11.99 -7.73 -0.67
C PRO A 208 10.49 -7.75 -0.94
N VAL A 209 9.74 -8.41 -0.05
CA VAL A 209 8.28 -8.47 -0.10
C VAL A 209 7.70 -7.80 1.15
N VAL A 210 6.74 -6.90 0.95
CA VAL A 210 5.93 -6.31 2.02
C VAL A 210 4.62 -7.08 2.09
N HIS A 211 4.32 -7.67 3.24
CA HIS A 211 3.15 -8.51 3.42
C HIS A 211 2.00 -7.66 4.00
N TYR A 212 0.81 -7.72 3.40
CA TYR A 212 -0.36 -7.01 3.94
C TYR A 212 -1.61 -7.87 3.94
N LYS A 213 -2.63 -7.41 4.69
CA LYS A 213 -3.86 -8.17 5.00
C LYS A 213 -3.58 -9.53 5.63
N ILE A 214 -2.47 -9.69 6.34
CA ILE A 214 -2.06 -10.95 7.00
C ILE A 214 -3.18 -11.51 7.92
N PHE A 215 -3.93 -10.60 8.56
CA PHE A 215 -5.06 -10.90 9.45
C PHE A 215 -6.44 -10.73 8.80
N ALA A 216 -6.53 -10.82 7.47
CA ALA A 216 -7.80 -10.81 6.73
C ALA A 216 -8.68 -9.57 7.01
N GLY A 217 -8.09 -8.39 7.21
CA GLY A 217 -8.85 -7.18 7.56
C GLY A 217 -9.64 -7.30 8.88
N GLY A 218 -9.24 -8.20 9.78
CA GLY A 218 -9.97 -8.48 11.01
C GLY A 218 -11.16 -9.43 10.85
N ASN A 219 -11.31 -10.09 9.68
CA ASN A 219 -12.40 -11.02 9.40
C ASN A 219 -12.08 -12.49 9.73
N LYS A 220 -10.87 -12.76 10.27
CA LYS A 220 -10.49 -14.09 10.77
C LYS A 220 -9.89 -13.98 12.18
N PRO A 221 -10.10 -15.01 13.03
CA PRO A 221 -9.46 -15.05 14.33
C PRO A 221 -7.94 -15.10 14.18
N ILE A 222 -7.24 -14.37 15.05
CA ILE A 222 -5.80 -14.53 15.22
C ILE A 222 -5.61 -15.69 16.19
N LEU A 223 -5.28 -16.86 15.65
CA LEU A 223 -5.00 -18.05 16.46
C LEU A 223 -3.52 -18.03 16.90
N PRO A 224 -3.22 -18.19 18.20
CA PRO A 224 -1.86 -18.26 18.73
C PRO A 224 -1.13 -19.56 18.35
#